data_AF-T1AW98-F1
#
_entry.id   AF-T1AW98-F1
#
_cell.length_a   1.000
_cell.length_b   1.000
_cell.length_c   1.000
_cell.angle_alpha   90.00
_cell.angle_beta   90.00
_cell.angle_gamma   90.00
#
_symmetry.space_group_name_H-M   'P 1'
#
loop_
_entity.id
_entity.type
_entity.pdbx_description
1 polymer ?
#
loop_
_entity_poly.entity_id
_entity_poly.type
_entity_poly.pdbx_seq_one_letter_code
_entity_poly.pdbx_strand_id
1 'polypeptide(L)' 'MNSRNAKPEQTHRFSYQGLDRVIHERARLGILASLLAHPQGLSFGELLGLCDLTDGNLSRHLQVLQAERLVGVTRA' A
#
# COMPACT_ATOMS: atom_id res chain seq x y z
N MET A 1 -40.77 -7.92 -14.93
CA MET A 1 -39.34 -7.91 -15.32
C MET A 1 -38.66 -6.72 -14.63
N ASN A 2 -37.90 -6.93 -13.55
CA ASN A 2 -36.96 -5.92 -13.06
C ASN A 2 -35.57 -6.54 -12.97
N SER A 3 -34.72 -6.12 -13.89
CA SER A 3 -33.35 -6.59 -14.06
C SER A 3 -32.52 -6.26 -12.82
N ARG A 4 -31.96 -7.32 -12.25
CA ARG A 4 -30.85 -7.29 -11.30
C ARG A 4 -29.70 -6.55 -11.95
N ASN A 5 -29.21 -5.48 -11.33
CA ASN A 5 -27.84 -5.04 -11.55
C ASN A 5 -27.19 -4.75 -10.19
N ALA A 6 -27.04 -5.80 -9.39
CA ALA A 6 -26.06 -5.81 -8.34
C ALA A 6 -24.70 -5.82 -9.02
N LYS A 7 -24.01 -4.67 -9.02
CA LYS A 7 -22.59 -4.61 -9.38
C LYS A 7 -21.88 -5.68 -8.53
N PRO A 8 -21.04 -6.54 -9.11
CA PRO A 8 -20.32 -7.52 -8.31
C PRO A 8 -19.45 -6.72 -7.33
N GLU A 9 -19.80 -6.82 -6.05
CA GLU A 9 -18.94 -6.48 -4.92
C GLU A 9 -17.57 -7.08 -5.22
N GLN A 10 -16.60 -6.23 -5.55
CA GLN A 10 -15.20 -6.60 -5.65
C GLN A 10 -14.72 -6.92 -4.23
N THR A 11 -15.17 -8.05 -3.70
CA THR A 11 -14.77 -8.55 -2.40
C THR A 11 -13.30 -8.91 -2.52
N HIS A 12 -12.45 -7.98 -2.09
CA HIS A 12 -11.14 -8.18 -1.50
C HIS A 12 -10.48 -9.51 -1.91
N ARG A 13 -9.99 -9.62 -3.15
CA ARG A 13 -9.23 -10.80 -3.60
C ARG A 13 -7.98 -11.05 -2.76
N PHE A 14 -7.57 -10.05 -1.98
CA PHE A 14 -6.45 -10.13 -1.06
C PHE A 14 -6.88 -10.32 0.40
N SER A 15 -8.18 -10.64 0.67
CA SER A 15 -8.75 -10.97 1.99
C SER A 15 -8.34 -12.29 2.61
N TYR A 16 -7.10 -12.35 3.07
CA TYR A 16 -6.59 -13.44 3.89
C TYR A 16 -6.91 -13.22 5.37
N GLN A 17 -7.69 -14.13 5.96
CA GLN A 17 -7.85 -14.19 7.42
C GLN A 17 -6.50 -14.51 8.06
N GLY A 18 -6.02 -13.62 8.94
CA GLY A 18 -4.76 -13.79 9.66
C GLY A 18 -3.59 -12.93 9.18
N LEU A 19 -3.71 -12.24 8.04
CA LEU A 19 -2.77 -11.17 7.66
C LEU A 19 -3.20 -9.85 8.30
N ASP A 20 -2.26 -9.15 8.94
CA ASP A 20 -2.50 -7.81 9.48
C ASP A 20 -3.11 -6.93 8.38
N ARG A 21 -4.22 -6.26 8.69
CA ARG A 21 -5.00 -5.44 7.74
C ARG A 21 -4.14 -4.36 7.09
N VAL A 22 -3.05 -3.99 7.76
CA VAL A 22 -2.08 -3.02 7.27
C VAL A 22 -1.23 -3.63 6.15
N ILE A 23 -0.75 -4.87 6.22
CA ILE A 23 0.08 -5.43 5.14
C ILE A 23 -0.75 -5.92 3.94
N HIS A 24 -2.05 -6.06 4.14
CA HIS A 24 -3.01 -6.65 3.21
C HIS A 24 -3.38 -5.81 1.98
N GLU A 25 -2.71 -4.68 1.77
CA GLU A 25 -2.92 -3.83 0.60
C GLU A 25 -1.70 -3.92 -0.31
N ARG A 26 -1.92 -4.29 -1.57
CA ARG A 26 -0.85 -4.51 -2.57
C ARG A 26 0.17 -3.37 -2.61
N ALA A 27 -0.29 -2.12 -2.49
CA ALA A 27 0.57 -0.95 -2.47
C ALA A 27 1.50 -0.91 -1.24
N ARG A 28 0.98 -1.17 -0.04
CA ARG A 28 1.78 -1.17 1.20
C ARG A 28 2.80 -2.32 1.21
N LEU A 29 2.43 -3.50 0.72
CA LEU A 29 3.36 -4.60 0.56
C LEU A 29 4.46 -4.29 -0.47
N GLY A 30 4.10 -3.64 -1.58
CA GLY A 30 5.06 -3.14 -2.57
C GLY A 30 6.07 -2.16 -1.96
N ILE A 31 5.58 -1.15 -1.23
CA ILE A 31 6.43 -0.16 -0.53
C ILE A 31 7.40 -0.87 0.44
N LEU A 32 6.90 -1.77 1.29
CA LEU A 32 7.72 -2.51 2.25
C LEU A 32 8.77 -3.38 1.55
N ALA A 33 8.40 -4.10 0.49
CA ALA A 33 9.32 -4.92 -0.28
C ALA A 33 10.42 -4.08 -0.96
N SER A 34 10.05 -2.94 -1.55
CA SER A 34 11.01 -2.00 -2.14
C SER A 34 11.99 -1.46 -1.09
N LEU A 35 11.51 -1.05 0.08
CA LEU A 35 12.39 -0.57 1.16
C LEU A 35 13.29 -1.69 1.70
N LEU A 36 12.78 -2.91 1.83
CA LEU A 36 13.57 -4.05 2.30
C LEU A 36 14.71 -4.40 1.34
N ALA A 37 14.50 -4.20 0.03
CA ALA A 37 15.54 -4.38 -0.99
C ALA A 37 16.60 -3.25 -1.01
N HIS A 38 16.33 -2.11 -0.35
CA HIS A 38 17.20 -0.92 -0.36
C HIS A 38 17.48 -0.43 1.07
N PRO A 39 18.52 -0.98 1.75
CA PRO A 39 18.80 -0.70 3.18
C PRO A 39 19.08 0.77 3.50
N GLN A 40 19.51 1.55 2.50
CA GLN A 40 19.80 2.98 2.62
C GLN A 40 18.52 3.84 2.64
N GLY A 41 17.35 3.23 2.41
CA GLY A 41 16.10 3.91 2.17
C GLY A 41 15.91 4.27 0.70
N LEU A 42 14.74 4.82 0.40
CA LEU A 42 14.35 5.30 -0.92
C LEU A 42 13.72 6.68 -0.77
N SER A 43 13.94 7.54 -1.75
CA SER A 43 13.23 8.80 -1.86
C SER A 43 11.75 8.57 -2.20
N PHE A 44 10.92 9.58 -1.94
CA PHE A 44 9.50 9.54 -2.28
C PHE A 44 9.29 9.32 -3.79
N GLY A 45 10.09 9.97 -4.63
CA GLY A 45 10.00 9.83 -6.09
C GLY A 45 10.35 8.43 -6.59
N GLU A 46 11.35 7.78 -6.00
CA GLU A 46 11.71 6.39 -6.32
C GLU A 46 10.58 5.43 -5.97
N LEU A 47 9.94 5.62 -4.81
CA LEU A 47 8.80 4.79 -4.39
C LEU A 47 7.58 4.96 -5.31
N LEU A 48 7.32 6.16 -5.82
CA LEU A 48 6.25 6.38 -6.80
C LEU A 48 6.47 5.52 -8.05
N GLY A 49 7.69 5.57 -8.61
CA GLY A 49 8.04 4.83 -9.81
C GLY A 49 8.05 3.32 -9.61
N LEU A 50 8.63 2.84 -8.50
CA LEU A 50 8.73 1.40 -8.22
C LEU A 50 7.37 0.75 -7.90
N CYS A 51 6.47 1.50 -7.25
CA CYS A 51 5.18 0.97 -6.82
C CYS A 51 4.00 1.33 -7.75
N ASP A 52 4.25 2.08 -8.84
CA ASP A 52 3.22 2.61 -9.75
C ASP A 52 2.09 3.33 -8.99
N LEU A 53 2.52 4.26 -8.12
CA LEU A 53 1.63 5.03 -7.25
C LEU A 53 1.58 6.50 -7.65
N THR A 54 0.49 7.15 -7.26
CA THR A 54 0.38 8.61 -7.28
C THR A 54 0.81 9.19 -5.93
N ASP A 55 1.17 10.47 -5.90
CA ASP A 55 1.58 11.19 -4.69
C ASP A 55 0.58 11.03 -3.54
N GLY A 56 -0.72 11.19 -3.85
CA GLY A 56 -1.78 11.07 -2.84
C GLY A 56 -1.90 9.66 -2.26
N ASN A 57 -1.79 8.63 -3.12
CA ASN A 57 -1.84 7.23 -2.67
C ASN A 57 -0.59 6.90 -1.86
N LEU A 58 0.60 7.24 -2.34
CA LEU A 58 1.85 6.97 -1.64
C LEU A 58 1.87 7.67 -0.27
N SER A 59 1.46 8.94 -0.20
CA SER A 59 1.40 9.69 1.06
C SER A 59 0.48 9.02 2.08
N ARG A 60 -0.73 8.62 1.67
CA ARG A 60 -1.66 7.89 2.55
C ARG A 60 -1.08 6.55 3.02
N HIS A 61 -0.48 5.77 2.12
CA HIS A 61 0.11 4.49 2.49
C HIS A 61 1.28 4.65 3.47
N LEU A 62 2.17 5.64 3.24
CA LEU A 62 3.28 5.94 4.13
C LEU A 62 2.79 6.41 5.51
N GLN A 63 1.73 7.22 5.59
CA GLN A 63 1.13 7.62 6.87
C GLN A 63 0.64 6.41 7.68
N VAL A 64 -0.05 5.48 7.03
CA VAL A 64 -0.53 4.24 7.68
C VAL A 64 0.67 3.39 8.13
N LEU A 65 1.64 3.14 7.25
CA LEU A 65 2.82 2.34 7.59
C LEU A 65 3.67 2.97 8.72
N GLN A 66 3.75 4.30 8.76
CA GLN A 66 4.46 5.04 9.80
C GLN A 66 3.72 4.98 11.14
N ALA A 67 2.39 5.08 11.13
CA ALA A 67 1.57 4.96 12.35
C ALA A 67 1.75 3.59 13.02
N GLU A 68 1.91 2.54 12.22
CA GLU A 68 2.20 1.17 12.67
C GLU A 68 3.69 0.93 12.95
N ARG A 69 4.54 1.96 12.83
CA ARG A 69 6.00 1.91 13.04
C ARG A 69 6.72 0.89 12.16
N LEU A 70 6.16 0.58 10.99
CA LEU A 70 6.78 -0.33 10.01
C LEU A 70 7.81 0.39 9.13
N VAL A 71 7.69 1.71 8.97
CA VAL A 71 8.63 2.54 8.21
C VAL A 71 9.01 3.80 8.98
N GLY A 72 10.25 4.25 8.78
CA GLY A 72 10.73 5.57 9.19
C GLY A 72 10.69 6.53 8.02
N VAL A 73 10.34 7.80 8.28
CA VAL A 73 10.40 8.88 7.28
C VAL A 73 11.32 9.96 7.82
N THR A 74 12.38 10.25 7.07
CA THR A 74 13.30 11.36 7.33
C THR A 74 13.08 12.46 6.31
N ARG A 75 13.21 13.71 6.75
CA ARG A 75 13.28 14.87 5.86
C ARG A 75 14.75 15.26 5.80
N ALA A 76 15.33 15.20 4.61
CA ALA A 76 16.64 15.77 4.33
C ALA A 76 16.51 17.27 4.11
#